data_AF-Q1EGH8-F1
#
_entry.id   AF-Q1EGH8-F1
#
_cell.length_a   1.000
_cell.length_b   1.000
_cell.length_c   1.000
_cell.angle_alpha   90.00
_cell.angle_beta   90.00
_cell.angle_gamma   90.00
#
_symmetry.space_group_name_H-M   'P 1'
#
loop_
_entity.id
_entity.type
_entity.pdbx_description
1 polymer ?
#
loop_
_entity_poly.entity_id
_entity_poly.type
_entity_poly.pdbx_seq_one_letter_code
_entity_poly.pdbx_strand_id
1 'polypeptide(L)'
;MLRAAFKRLSIIGSSARFASTVEIKLPQYEVFNLDKSILPTKAQTNRDEMLKYYHDMNFQRRVEIMCDEIYKKKEVRGFCHLMDGQEAVSVGVEAGITKEDHLITAYRCHGVLLGRGETAARLIAEMMGKATGASK
;
A
#
# COMPACT_ATOMS: atom_id res chain seq x y z
N MET A 1 -33.53 -24.41 36.88
CA MET A 1 -32.94 -23.25 37.60
C MET A 1 -31.43 -23.50 37.60
N LEU A 2 -30.52 -22.76 37.00
CA LEU A 2 -30.29 -21.31 36.88
C LEU A 2 -29.82 -20.96 35.45
N ARG A 3 -30.31 -19.85 34.87
CA ARG A 3 -29.67 -19.19 33.72
C ARG A 3 -28.72 -18.13 34.27
N ALA A 4 -27.42 -18.24 33.97
CA ALA A 4 -26.45 -17.21 34.30
C ALA A 4 -26.67 -15.97 33.41
N ALA A 5 -26.92 -14.82 34.05
CA ALA A 5 -27.09 -13.55 33.37
C ALA A 5 -25.71 -12.98 32.97
N PHE A 6 -25.39 -13.02 31.68
CA PHE A 6 -24.30 -12.25 31.10
C PHE A 6 -24.72 -10.77 31.05
N LYS A 7 -24.20 -9.95 31.98
CA LYS A 7 -24.30 -8.49 31.89
C LYS A 7 -23.48 -8.03 30.68
N ARG A 8 -24.16 -7.52 29.66
CA ARG A 8 -23.56 -6.85 28.52
C ARG A 8 -22.87 -5.58 29.04
N LEU A 9 -21.54 -5.60 29.10
CA LEU A 9 -20.75 -4.41 29.41
C LEU A 9 -20.91 -3.44 28.24
N SER A 10 -21.67 -2.35 28.45
CA SER A 10 -21.75 -1.28 27.46
C SER A 10 -20.40 -0.59 27.42
N ILE A 11 -19.63 -0.84 26.37
CA ILE A 11 -18.48 -0.01 26.02
C ILE A 11 -19.07 1.36 25.70
N ILE A 12 -18.98 2.29 26.65
CA ILE A 12 -19.19 3.71 26.39
C ILE A 12 -17.98 4.12 25.54
N GLY A 13 -18.13 3.96 24.22
CA GLY A 13 -17.14 4.40 23.27
C GLY A 13 -17.02 5.91 23.39
N SER A 14 -15.91 6.37 23.96
CA SER A 14 -15.48 7.76 23.79
C SER A 14 -15.32 7.98 22.28
N SER A 15 -16.31 8.64 21.67
CA SER A 15 -16.21 9.15 20.31
C SER A 15 -15.21 10.29 20.33
N ALA A 16 -13.92 9.95 20.33
CA ALA A 16 -12.90 10.91 19.94
C ALA A 16 -13.25 11.34 18.52
N ARG A 17 -13.71 12.57 18.35
CA ARG A 17 -13.97 13.17 17.05
C ARG A 17 -12.61 13.39 16.37
N PHE A 18 -12.26 12.52 15.45
CA PHE A 18 -11.06 12.68 14.63
C PHE A 18 -11.28 13.84 13.64
N ALA A 19 -10.22 14.58 13.32
CA ALA A 19 -10.29 15.64 12.32
C ALA A 19 -10.76 15.07 10.97
N SER A 20 -11.70 15.74 10.32
CA SER A 20 -12.25 15.31 9.03
C SER A 20 -11.27 15.54 7.87
N THR A 21 -10.44 16.57 7.97
CA THR A 21 -9.46 16.97 6.96
C THR A 21 -8.19 17.44 7.64
N VAL A 22 -7.05 17.12 7.06
CA VAL A 22 -5.72 17.53 7.50
C VAL A 22 -5.00 18.20 6.33
N GLU A 23 -4.37 19.33 6.62
CA GLU A 23 -3.48 20.01 5.68
C GLU A 23 -2.03 19.65 6.00
N ILE A 24 -1.29 19.22 4.99
CA ILE A 24 0.11 18.81 5.10
C ILE A 24 0.96 19.78 4.28
N LYS A 25 2.02 20.31 4.88
CA LYS A 25 3.02 21.11 4.18
C LYS A 25 3.87 20.19 3.30
N LEU A 26 3.92 20.48 2.00
CA LEU A 26 4.72 19.72 1.05
C LEU A 26 6.20 20.15 1.10
N PRO A 27 7.14 19.23 0.84
CA PRO A 27 8.54 19.60 0.68
C PRO A 27 8.70 20.48 -0.57
N GLN A 28 9.75 21.28 -0.59
CA GLN A 28 10.09 22.09 -1.75
C GLN A 28 10.84 21.21 -2.75
N TYR A 29 10.39 21.23 -4.00
CA TYR A 29 11.04 20.52 -5.09
C TYR A 29 11.87 21.49 -5.92
N GLU A 30 13.03 21.01 -6.39
CA GLU A 30 13.80 21.72 -7.39
C GLU A 30 13.17 21.49 -8.77
N VAL A 31 13.16 22.56 -9.57
CA VAL A 31 12.46 22.59 -10.86
C VAL A 31 13.45 22.72 -12.00
N PHE A 32 13.12 22.10 -13.13
CA PHE A 32 13.85 22.26 -14.38
C PHE A 32 12.87 22.72 -15.46
N ASN A 33 13.13 23.88 -16.07
CA ASN A 33 12.27 24.50 -17.08
C ASN A 33 10.80 24.71 -16.67
N LEU A 34 10.53 24.91 -15.37
CA LEU A 34 9.22 25.26 -14.83
C LEU A 34 9.34 26.42 -13.86
N ASP A 35 8.30 27.24 -13.75
CA ASP A 35 8.21 28.27 -12.72
C ASP A 35 7.88 27.60 -11.37
N LYS A 36 8.71 27.85 -10.35
CA LYS A 36 8.52 27.30 -8.99
C LYS A 36 7.23 27.80 -8.33
N SER A 37 6.71 28.96 -8.76
CA SER A 37 5.51 29.57 -8.19
C SER A 37 4.24 28.73 -8.42
N ILE A 38 4.23 27.87 -9.45
CA ILE A 38 3.07 27.04 -9.81
C ILE A 38 2.92 25.80 -8.93
N LEU A 39 3.95 25.43 -8.17
CA LEU A 39 3.93 24.19 -7.39
C LEU A 39 3.08 24.35 -6.13
N PRO A 40 2.22 23.36 -5.81
CA PRO A 40 1.48 23.38 -4.56
C PRO A 40 2.46 23.27 -3.37
N THR A 41 2.25 24.11 -2.36
CA THR A 41 3.05 24.10 -1.12
C THR A 41 2.38 23.32 0.00
N LYS A 42 1.13 22.93 -0.22
CA LYS A 42 0.25 22.26 0.74
C LYS A 42 -0.58 21.22 0.02
N ALA A 43 -0.86 20.11 0.70
CA ALA A 43 -1.82 19.10 0.28
C ALA A 43 -2.90 18.95 1.36
N GLN A 44 -4.11 18.60 0.95
CA GLN A 44 -5.19 18.26 1.86
C GLN A 44 -5.50 16.77 1.72
N THR A 45 -5.79 16.13 2.85
CA THR A 45 -6.21 14.73 2.88
C THR A 45 -7.21 14.52 4.01
N ASN A 46 -7.89 13.38 4.02
CA ASN A 46 -8.82 13.00 5.07
C ASN A 46 -8.40 11.69 5.75
N ARG A 47 -9.13 11.34 6.82
CA ARG A 47 -8.84 10.13 7.60
C ARG A 47 -8.88 8.85 6.74
N ASP A 48 -9.87 8.74 5.87
CA ASP A 48 -10.12 7.50 5.12
C ASP A 48 -9.04 7.26 4.08
N GLU A 49 -8.60 8.31 3.38
CA GLU A 49 -7.43 8.28 2.50
C GLU A 49 -6.17 7.86 3.25
N MET A 50 -5.89 8.49 4.40
CA MET A 50 -4.69 8.18 5.19
C MET A 50 -4.69 6.75 5.71
N LEU A 51 -5.85 6.24 6.16
CA LEU A 51 -5.99 4.84 6.57
C LEU A 51 -5.81 3.89 5.39
N LYS A 52 -6.34 4.24 4.21
CA LYS A 52 -6.14 3.48 2.99
C LYS A 52 -4.66 3.43 2.59
N TYR A 53 -3.97 4.57 2.54
CA TYR A 53 -2.55 4.61 2.19
C TYR A 53 -1.69 3.83 3.19
N TYR A 54 -1.98 3.98 4.49
CA TYR A 54 -1.30 3.19 5.53
C TYR A 54 -1.52 1.69 5.34
N HIS A 55 -2.76 1.28 5.11
CA HIS A 55 -3.12 -0.11 4.84
C HIS A 55 -2.36 -0.64 3.63
N ASP A 56 -2.40 0.07 2.51
CA ASP A 56 -1.81 -0.38 1.25
C ASP A 56 -0.28 -0.45 1.33
N MET A 57 0.37 0.55 1.94
CA MET A 57 1.83 0.51 2.17
C MET A 57 2.22 -0.65 3.09
N ASN A 58 1.51 -0.83 4.21
CA ASN A 58 1.81 -1.93 5.12
C ASN A 58 1.53 -3.29 4.48
N PHE A 59 0.48 -3.40 3.65
CA PHE A 59 0.18 -4.60 2.89
C PHE A 59 1.31 -4.95 1.92
N GLN A 60 1.77 -3.98 1.11
CA GLN A 60 2.92 -4.16 0.20
C GLN A 60 4.16 -4.62 0.99
N ARG A 61 4.48 -3.95 2.11
CA ARG A 61 5.59 -4.34 3.00
C ARG A 61 5.49 -5.81 3.45
N ARG A 62 4.30 -6.27 3.86
CA ARG A 62 4.11 -7.65 4.34
C ARG A 62 4.25 -8.68 3.23
N VAL A 63 3.78 -8.38 2.02
CA VAL A 63 3.98 -9.25 0.86
C VAL A 63 5.47 -9.40 0.57
N GLU A 64 6.24 -8.30 0.61
CA GLU A 64 7.68 -8.34 0.35
C GLU A 64 8.48 -9.11 1.41
N ILE A 65 8.15 -8.91 2.69
CA ILE A 65 8.75 -9.71 3.78
C ILE A 65 8.46 -11.20 3.58
N MET A 66 7.24 -11.54 3.16
CA MET A 66 6.89 -12.93 2.87
C MET A 66 7.69 -13.45 1.66
N CYS A 67 7.87 -12.64 0.61
CA CYS A 67 8.69 -12.97 -0.56
C CYS A 67 10.15 -13.27 -0.15
N ASP A 68 10.72 -12.50 0.77
CA ASP A 68 12.04 -12.77 1.36
C ASP A 68 12.08 -14.12 2.10
N GLU A 69 11.07 -14.41 2.93
CA GLU A 69 10.98 -15.67 3.66
C GLU A 69 10.95 -16.89 2.74
N ILE A 70 10.11 -16.89 1.70
CA ILE A 70 10.00 -18.01 0.75
C ILE A 70 11.23 -18.12 -0.16
N TYR A 71 11.91 -17.00 -0.44
CA TYR A 71 13.18 -17.01 -1.15
C TYR A 71 14.29 -17.67 -0.32
N LYS A 72 14.37 -17.34 0.98
CA LYS A 72 15.31 -17.98 1.91
C LYS A 72 15.05 -19.47 2.07
N LYS A 73 13.78 -19.90 2.03
CA LYS A 73 13.37 -21.32 2.02
C LYS A 73 13.66 -22.06 0.70
N LYS A 74 14.19 -21.37 -0.32
CA LYS A 74 14.47 -21.92 -1.66
C LYS A 74 13.20 -22.37 -2.41
N GLU A 75 12.05 -21.84 -2.04
CA GLU A 75 10.78 -22.06 -2.74
C GLU A 75 10.67 -21.15 -3.98
N VAL A 76 11.33 -19.99 -3.93
CA VAL A 76 11.56 -19.09 -5.07
C VAL A 76 13.00 -19.27 -5.56
N ARG A 77 13.21 -19.22 -6.88
CA ARG A 77 14.52 -19.35 -7.53
C ARG A 77 14.78 -18.14 -8.43
N GLY A 78 16.04 -17.95 -8.83
CA GLY A 78 16.42 -16.87 -9.73
C GLY A 78 16.39 -15.51 -9.04
N PHE A 79 15.67 -14.55 -9.59
CA PHE A 79 15.66 -13.16 -9.13
C PHE A 79 14.49 -12.85 -8.20
N CYS A 80 14.73 -12.05 -7.17
CA CYS A 80 13.70 -11.51 -6.28
C CYS A 80 14.11 -10.09 -5.84
N HIS A 81 13.45 -9.06 -6.36
CA HIS A 81 13.80 -7.66 -6.12
C HIS A 81 12.74 -6.98 -5.26
N LEU A 82 12.99 -6.92 -3.95
CA LEU A 82 12.01 -6.47 -2.96
C LEU A 82 11.91 -4.95 -2.87
N MET A 83 10.72 -4.38 -2.89
CA MET A 83 10.54 -2.91 -2.80
C MET A 83 10.20 -2.39 -1.40
N ASP A 84 10.45 -3.19 -0.37
CA ASP A 84 10.23 -2.76 1.00
C ASP A 84 11.10 -1.54 1.34
N GLY A 85 10.45 -0.47 1.82
CA GLY A 85 11.03 0.86 1.99
C GLY A 85 10.71 1.86 0.87
N GLN A 86 10.13 1.41 -0.24
CA GLN A 86 9.69 2.25 -1.38
C GLN A 86 8.15 2.23 -1.58
N GLU A 87 7.38 1.83 -0.57
CA GLU A 87 5.93 1.66 -0.69
C GLU A 87 5.21 3.00 -0.96
N ALA A 88 5.72 4.09 -0.38
CA ALA A 88 5.21 5.43 -0.63
C ALA A 88 5.29 5.83 -2.11
N VAL A 89 6.23 5.27 -2.88
CA VAL A 89 6.34 5.51 -4.32
C VAL A 89 5.19 4.84 -5.07
N SER A 90 4.98 3.53 -4.86
CA SER A 90 3.88 2.81 -5.53
C SER A 90 2.51 3.34 -5.11
N VAL A 91 2.26 3.44 -3.80
CA VAL A 91 0.97 3.90 -3.28
C VAL A 91 0.72 5.37 -3.62
N GLY A 92 1.75 6.22 -3.57
CA GLY A 92 1.62 7.64 -3.90
C GLY A 92 1.35 7.88 -5.38
N VAL A 93 2.03 7.14 -6.27
CA VAL A 93 1.75 7.21 -7.72
C VAL A 93 0.33 6.73 -7.99
N GLU A 94 -0.07 5.58 -7.44
CA GLU A 94 -1.42 5.03 -7.63
C GLU A 94 -2.51 5.93 -7.07
N ALA A 95 -2.25 6.68 -6.00
CA ALA A 95 -3.17 7.67 -5.44
C ALA A 95 -3.36 8.91 -6.35
N GLY A 96 -2.38 9.21 -7.20
CA GLY A 96 -2.41 10.38 -8.09
C GLY A 96 -2.91 10.08 -9.51
N ILE A 97 -3.18 8.83 -9.84
CA ILE A 97 -3.61 8.39 -11.18
C ILE A 97 -4.91 7.58 -11.11
N THR A 98 -5.45 7.26 -12.27
CA THR A 98 -6.62 6.41 -12.45
C THR A 98 -6.25 4.99 -12.92
N LYS A 99 -7.23 4.09 -13.01
CA LYS A 99 -7.00 2.72 -13.50
C LYS A 99 -6.89 2.66 -15.02
N GLU A 100 -7.35 3.71 -15.68
CA GLU A 100 -7.28 3.93 -17.12
C GLU A 100 -5.86 4.39 -17.54
N ASP A 101 -5.14 5.06 -16.64
CA ASP A 101 -3.76 5.50 -16.88
C ASP A 101 -2.80 4.31 -17.00
N HIS A 102 -1.82 4.45 -17.88
CA HIS A 102 -0.78 3.44 -18.12
C HIS A 102 0.43 3.67 -17.23
N LEU A 103 0.97 2.59 -16.66
CA LEU A 103 2.14 2.63 -15.81
C LEU A 103 3.09 1.48 -16.16
N ILE A 104 4.37 1.82 -16.32
CA ILE A 104 5.45 0.87 -16.59
C ILE A 104 6.57 1.08 -15.57
N THR A 105 7.23 -0.01 -15.17
CA THR A 105 8.38 0.02 -14.27
C THR A 105 9.35 -1.13 -14.61
N ALA A 106 10.50 -1.18 -13.95
CA ALA A 106 11.51 -2.23 -14.12
C ALA A 106 11.19 -3.49 -13.28
N TYR A 107 12.19 -4.31 -12.96
CA TYR A 107 12.06 -5.60 -12.27
C TYR A 107 11.77 -5.52 -10.76
N ARG A 108 11.75 -4.32 -10.16
CA ARG A 108 11.35 -4.08 -8.76
C ARG A 108 9.89 -3.61 -8.75
N CYS A 109 8.97 -4.53 -9.02
CA CYS A 109 7.60 -4.19 -9.43
C CYS A 109 6.47 -4.77 -8.59
N HIS A 110 6.75 -5.55 -7.54
CA HIS A 110 5.69 -6.26 -6.79
C HIS A 110 4.63 -5.30 -6.23
N GLY A 111 5.03 -4.23 -5.53
CA GLY A 111 4.10 -3.25 -4.99
C GLY A 111 3.38 -2.44 -6.08
N VAL A 112 3.98 -2.23 -7.25
CA VAL A 112 3.30 -1.61 -8.40
C VAL A 112 2.21 -2.55 -8.93
N LEU A 113 2.52 -3.83 -9.11
CA LEU A 113 1.57 -4.86 -9.54
C LEU A 113 0.38 -4.96 -8.58
N LEU A 114 0.63 -4.95 -7.26
CA LEU A 114 -0.41 -4.91 -6.22
C LEU A 114 -1.23 -3.62 -6.30
N GLY A 115 -0.57 -2.46 -6.46
CA GLY A 115 -1.23 -1.17 -6.64
C GLY A 115 -2.18 -1.14 -7.84
N ARG A 116 -1.77 -1.77 -8.96
CA ARG A 116 -2.59 -1.90 -10.18
C ARG A 116 -3.73 -2.91 -10.07
N GLY A 117 -3.87 -3.62 -8.96
CA GLY A 117 -5.07 -4.42 -8.64
C GLY A 117 -4.88 -5.93 -8.71
N GLU A 118 -3.65 -6.41 -8.91
CA GLU A 118 -3.38 -7.85 -8.77
C GLU A 118 -3.40 -8.26 -7.28
N THR A 119 -3.72 -9.53 -7.04
CA THR A 119 -3.79 -10.09 -5.70
C THR A 119 -2.42 -10.57 -5.22
N ALA A 120 -2.17 -10.48 -3.91
CA ALA A 120 -0.99 -11.09 -3.31
C ALA A 120 -0.92 -12.60 -3.59
N ALA A 121 -2.05 -13.32 -3.56
CA ALA A 121 -2.05 -14.76 -3.84
C ALA A 121 -1.49 -15.10 -5.23
N ARG A 122 -1.90 -14.37 -6.27
CA ARG A 122 -1.41 -14.58 -7.64
C ARG A 122 0.04 -14.13 -7.82
N LEU A 123 0.44 -13.04 -7.17
CA LEU A 123 1.83 -12.59 -7.13
C LEU A 123 2.74 -13.66 -6.49
N ILE A 124 2.34 -14.20 -5.35
CA ILE A 124 3.14 -15.20 -4.63
C ILE A 124 3.18 -16.52 -5.43
N ALA A 125 2.05 -16.92 -6.02
CA ALA A 125 1.99 -18.08 -6.90
C ALA A 125 2.95 -17.93 -8.09
N GLU A 126 3.04 -16.73 -8.68
CA GLU A 126 3.99 -16.41 -9.74
C GLU A 126 5.44 -16.59 -9.27
N MET A 127 5.79 -15.99 -8.12
CA MET A 127 7.13 -16.10 -7.55
C MET A 127 7.54 -17.55 -7.27
N MET A 128 6.58 -18.39 -6.85
CA MET A 128 6.79 -19.81 -6.58
C MET A 128 6.67 -20.71 -7.84
N GLY A 129 6.46 -20.13 -9.03
CA GLY A 129 6.32 -20.85 -10.29
C GLY A 129 5.12 -21.79 -10.33
N LYS A 130 3.96 -21.36 -9.79
CA LYS A 130 2.71 -22.14 -9.78
C LYS A 130 1.80 -21.69 -10.91
N ALA A 131 1.03 -22.63 -11.46
CA ALA A 131 0.08 -22.38 -12.56
C ALA A 131 -1.03 -21.36 -12.24
N THR A 132 -1.23 -21.02 -10.96
CA THR A 132 -2.17 -19.97 -10.53
C THR A 132 -1.51 -18.59 -10.50
N GLY A 133 -0.29 -18.46 -11.03
CA GLY A 133 0.49 -17.24 -11.11
C GLY A 133 -0.17 -16.15 -11.95
N ALA A 134 0.38 -14.95 -11.82
CA ALA A 134 -0.07 -13.79 -12.58
C ALA A 134 0.10 -14.00 -14.09
N SER A 135 1.14 -14.74 -14.51
CA SER A 135 1.53 -14.92 -15.92
C SER A 135 1.27 -16.32 -16.52
N LYS A 136 0.61 -17.21 -15.76
CA LYS A 136 0.24 -18.62 -16.06
C LYS A 136 1.30 -19.64 -15.62
#